data_AF-A0A433WTS4-F1
#
_entry.id   AF-A0A433WTS4-F1
#
_cell.length_a   1.000
_cell.length_b   1.000
_cell.length_c   1.000
_cell.angle_alpha   90.00
_cell.angle_beta   90.00
_cell.angle_gamma   90.00
#
_symmetry.space_group_name_H-M   'P 1'
#
loop_
_entity.id
_entity.type
_entity.pdbx_description
1 polymer ?
#
loop_
_entity_poly.entity_id
_entity_poly.type
_entity_poly.pdbx_seq_one_letter_code
_entity_poly.pdbx_strand_id
1 'polypeptide(L)'
;MSSDTPSAPQFSADERLKLLRGKHIGPTVILRLEQVGIASLSALSRHEPEDLCLRIAAHLGSRCWHNSPRARDAIVAAITIARKESSPPSPFPFISSEKPDETS
;
A
#
# COMPACT_ATOMS: atom_id res chain seq x y z
N MET A 1 12.66 -7.57 27.57
CA MET A 1 11.83 -8.12 26.48
C MET A 1 10.55 -7.29 26.37
N SER A 2 10.61 -6.16 25.65
CA SER A 2 9.48 -5.39 25.09
C SER A 2 10.01 -4.07 24.53
N SER A 3 9.28 -3.53 23.57
CA SER A 3 9.31 -2.15 23.04
C SER A 3 10.05 -1.93 21.71
N ASP A 4 9.26 -2.05 20.63
CA ASP A 4 9.00 -0.98 19.66
C ASP A 4 10.21 -0.29 19.02
N THR A 5 10.55 -0.69 17.79
CA THR A 5 11.48 0.03 16.92
C THR A 5 10.67 0.73 15.81
N PRO A 6 10.42 2.05 15.89
CA PRO A 6 9.78 2.80 14.82
C PRO A 6 10.85 3.28 13.83
N SER A 7 11.09 2.56 12.72
CA SER A 7 11.98 3.11 11.68
C SER A 7 11.83 2.49 10.28
N ALA A 8 10.60 2.27 9.80
CA ALA A 8 10.27 2.34 8.38
C ALA A 8 8.76 2.10 8.19
N PRO A 9 8.04 2.89 7.38
CA PRO A 9 6.72 2.52 6.91
C PRO A 9 6.88 1.37 5.91
N GLN A 10 6.84 0.13 6.39
CA GLN A 10 6.80 -1.07 5.56
C GLN A 10 5.90 -2.14 6.20
N PHE A 11 5.31 -3.01 5.38
CA PHE A 11 4.44 -4.07 5.89
C PHE A 11 5.20 -5.03 6.79
N SER A 12 4.61 -5.39 7.93
CA SER A 12 5.15 -6.44 8.81
C SER A 12 5.15 -7.80 8.10
N ALA A 13 6.03 -8.71 8.52
CA ALA A 13 6.13 -10.05 7.92
C ALA A 13 4.77 -10.77 7.89
N ASP A 14 3.99 -10.69 8.97
CA ASP A 14 2.62 -11.20 9.05
C ASP A 14 1.67 -10.56 8.04
N GLU A 15 1.69 -9.24 7.90
CA GLU A 15 0.84 -8.52 6.93
C GLU A 15 1.20 -8.90 5.49
N ARG A 16 2.50 -9.00 5.20
CA ARG A 16 2.99 -9.46 3.89
C ARG A 16 2.51 -10.87 3.60
N LEU A 17 2.58 -11.78 4.58
CA LEU A 17 2.07 -13.14 4.44
C LEU A 17 0.56 -13.16 4.19
N LYS A 18 -0.22 -12.31 4.88
CA LYS A 18 -1.66 -12.16 4.63
C LYS A 18 -1.95 -11.68 3.21
N LEU A 19 -1.20 -10.69 2.72
CA LEU A 19 -1.30 -10.19 1.36
C LEU A 19 -0.90 -11.26 0.34
N LEU A 20 0.19 -12.01 0.56
CA LEU A 20 0.63 -13.10 -0.32
C LEU A 20 -0.37 -14.25 -0.45
N ARG A 21 -1.33 -14.39 0.49
CA ARG A 21 -2.45 -15.34 0.34
C ARG A 21 -3.45 -14.91 -0.73
N GLY A 22 -3.44 -13.64 -1.14
CA GLY A 22 -4.33 -13.13 -2.16
C GLY A 22 -3.93 -13.60 -3.55
N LYS A 23 -4.93 -14.01 -4.33
CA LYS A 23 -4.74 -14.47 -5.70
C LYS A 23 -4.11 -13.33 -6.53
N HIS A 24 -2.99 -13.65 -7.19
CA HIS A 24 -2.19 -12.71 -8.00
C HIS A 24 -1.31 -11.72 -7.23
N ILE A 25 -1.26 -11.79 -5.90
CA ILE A 25 -0.39 -10.93 -5.08
C ILE A 25 0.98 -11.60 -4.94
N GLY A 26 1.99 -11.01 -5.56
CA GLY A 26 3.38 -11.43 -5.42
C GLY A 26 4.19 -10.47 -4.53
N PRO A 27 5.42 -10.85 -4.14
CA PRO A 27 6.32 -9.97 -3.39
C PRO A 27 6.57 -8.65 -4.12
N THR A 28 6.55 -8.66 -5.45
CA THR A 28 6.65 -7.44 -6.29
C THR A 28 5.49 -6.48 -6.04
N VAL A 29 4.26 -6.95 -5.87
CA VAL A 29 3.08 -6.10 -5.63
C VAL A 29 3.22 -5.38 -4.28
N ILE A 30 3.66 -6.10 -3.26
CA ILE A 30 3.93 -5.54 -1.93
C ILE A 30 5.02 -4.48 -1.99
N LEU A 31 6.13 -4.78 -2.69
CA LEU A 31 7.23 -3.83 -2.84
C LEU A 31 6.79 -2.56 -3.59
N ARG A 32 5.89 -2.67 -4.59
CA ARG A 32 5.34 -1.48 -5.27
C ARG A 32 4.44 -0.65 -4.35
N LEU A 33 3.63 -1.30 -3.51
CA LEU A 33 2.80 -0.62 -2.52
C LEU A 33 3.68 0.17 -1.54
N GLU A 34 4.77 -0.43 -1.06
CA GLU A 34 5.75 0.24 -0.18
C GLU A 34 6.40 1.45 -0.88
N GLN A 35 6.76 1.34 -2.16
CA GLN A 35 7.35 2.44 -2.94
C GLN A 35 6.43 3.65 -3.11
N VAL A 36 5.12 3.44 -3.19
CA VAL A 36 4.15 4.54 -3.25
C VAL A 36 3.75 5.07 -1.86
N GLY A 37 4.39 4.56 -0.79
CA GLY A 37 4.17 4.97 0.60
C GLY A 37 3.03 4.24 1.30
N ILE A 38 2.55 3.11 0.75
CA ILE A 38 1.53 2.28 1.39
C ILE A 38 2.22 1.16 2.15
N ALA A 39 2.17 1.25 3.47
CA ALA A 39 2.92 0.39 4.37
C ALA A 39 2.08 -0.32 5.43
N SER A 40 0.76 -0.19 5.37
CA SER A 40 -0.14 -0.76 6.38
C SER A 40 -1.46 -1.16 5.74
N LEU A 41 -2.06 -2.23 6.25
CA LEU A 41 -3.37 -2.69 5.79
C LEU A 41 -4.45 -1.61 5.97
N SER A 42 -4.44 -0.86 7.09
CA SER A 42 -5.37 0.26 7.29
C SER A 42 -5.21 1.41 6.29
N ALA A 43 -3.99 1.68 5.82
CA ALA A 43 -3.80 2.68 4.77
C ALA A 43 -4.30 2.13 3.43
N LEU A 44 -3.92 0.89 3.10
CA LEU A 44 -4.34 0.21 1.88
C LEU A 44 -5.87 0.11 1.77
N SER A 45 -6.56 -0.22 2.86
CA SER A 45 -8.02 -0.41 2.88
C SER A 45 -8.83 0.86 2.64
N ARG A 46 -8.20 2.04 2.77
CA ARG A 46 -8.77 3.37 2.50
C ARG A 46 -8.58 3.84 1.07
N HIS A 47 -7.66 3.23 0.33
CA HIS A 47 -7.39 3.60 -1.04
C HIS A 47 -8.22 2.77 -2.01
N GLU A 48 -8.58 3.38 -3.13
CA GLU A 48 -9.24 2.71 -4.23
C GLU A 48 -8.22 1.96 -5.10
N PRO A 49 -8.59 0.78 -5.64
CA PRO A 49 -7.68 0.00 -6.47
C PRO A 49 -7.23 0.73 -7.74
N GLU A 50 -8.12 1.53 -8.33
CA GLU A 50 -7.83 2.33 -9.51
C GLU A 50 -6.87 3.48 -9.21
N ASP A 51 -7.09 4.19 -8.10
CA ASP A 51 -6.21 5.27 -7.65
C ASP A 51 -4.80 4.76 -7.33
N LEU A 52 -4.69 3.62 -6.64
CA LEU A 52 -3.40 2.99 -6.38
C LEU A 52 -2.71 2.53 -7.64
N CYS A 53 -3.43 1.91 -8.58
CA CYS A 53 -2.88 1.55 -9.87
C CYS A 53 -2.35 2.78 -10.62
N LEU A 54 -3.08 3.89 -10.59
CA LEU A 54 -2.67 5.15 -11.21
C LEU A 54 -1.40 5.70 -10.55
N ARG A 55 -1.35 5.75 -9.20
CA ARG A 55 -0.19 6.21 -8.43
C ARG A 55 1.05 5.34 -8.68
N ILE A 56 0.90 4.01 -8.70
CA ILE A 56 2.00 3.08 -9.01
C ILE A 56 2.48 3.27 -10.44
N ALA A 57 1.57 3.41 -11.41
CA ALA A 57 1.94 3.64 -12.81
C ALA A 57 2.65 4.98 -13.02
N ALA A 58 2.20 6.04 -12.34
CA ALA A 58 2.84 7.34 -12.34
C ALA A 58 4.23 7.28 -11.71
N HIS A 59 4.40 6.58 -10.58
CA HIS A 59 5.69 6.40 -9.92
C HIS A 59 6.69 5.61 -10.77
N LEU A 60 6.22 4.58 -11.49
CA LEU A 60 7.07 3.78 -12.38
C LEU A 60 7.41 4.47 -13.71
N GLY A 61 6.75 5.59 -14.04
CA GLY A 61 6.86 6.23 -15.35
C GLY A 61 6.46 5.32 -16.52
N SER A 62 5.73 4.24 -16.24
CA SER A 62 5.47 3.16 -17.19
C SER A 62 4.04 2.65 -17.08
N ARG A 63 3.34 2.63 -18.22
CA ARG A 63 1.94 2.23 -18.32
C ARG A 63 1.70 0.71 -18.22
N CYS A 64 2.78 -0.07 -18.23
CA CYS A 64 2.73 -1.54 -18.24
C CYS A 64 2.02 -2.14 -17.02
N TRP A 65 1.88 -1.39 -15.91
CA TRP A 65 1.11 -1.82 -14.74
C TRP A 65 -0.39 -1.57 -14.89
N HIS A 66 -0.83 -0.40 -15.35
CA HIS A 66 -2.26 -0.08 -15.44
C HIS A 66 -2.99 -0.85 -16.57
N ASN A 67 -2.25 -1.24 -17.62
CA ASN A 67 -2.82 -1.90 -18.79
C ASN A 67 -2.90 -3.43 -18.62
N SER A 68 -2.36 -3.96 -17.52
CA SER A 68 -2.40 -5.38 -17.21
C SER A 68 -3.58 -5.69 -16.28
N PRO A 69 -4.55 -6.52 -16.71
CA PRO A 69 -5.68 -6.90 -15.86
C PRO A 69 -5.22 -7.59 -14.57
N ARG A 70 -4.11 -8.33 -14.64
CA ARG A 70 -3.52 -9.06 -13.51
C ARG A 70 -3.03 -8.14 -12.40
N ALA A 71 -2.50 -6.97 -12.76
CA ALA A 71 -2.02 -5.98 -11.79
C ALA A 71 -3.21 -5.33 -11.05
N ARG A 72 -4.27 -4.98 -11.78
CA ARG A 72 -5.51 -4.48 -11.20
C ARG A 72 -6.12 -5.50 -10.24
N ASP A 73 -6.24 -6.75 -10.66
CA ASP A 73 -6.78 -7.83 -9.82
C ASP A 73 -5.97 -8.02 -8.54
N ALA A 74 -4.64 -7.91 -8.62
CA ALA A 74 -3.79 -8.00 -7.44
C ALA A 74 -4.05 -6.87 -6.43
N ILE A 75 -4.20 -5.62 -6.89
CA ILE A 75 -4.50 -4.48 -6.02
C ILE A 75 -5.91 -4.60 -5.41
N VAL A 76 -6.91 -5.00 -6.21
CA VAL A 76 -8.27 -5.26 -5.72
C VAL A 76 -8.28 -6.34 -4.64
N ALA A 77 -7.57 -7.45 -4.86
CA ALA A 77 -7.44 -8.52 -3.88
C ALA A 77 -6.74 -8.02 -2.60
N ALA A 78 -5.69 -7.21 -2.74
CA ALA A 78 -4.94 -6.67 -1.61
C ALA A 78 -5.82 -5.79 -0.73
N ILE A 79 -6.57 -4.85 -1.32
CA ILE A 79 -7.51 -3.98 -0.62
C ILE A 79 -8.62 -4.80 0.04
N THR A 80 -9.13 -5.81 -0.64
CA THR A 80 -10.17 -6.69 -0.08
C THR A 80 -9.69 -7.42 1.18
N ILE A 81 -8.45 -7.94 1.16
CA ILE A 81 -7.83 -8.56 2.34
C ILE A 81 -7.64 -7.53 3.44
N ALA A 82 -7.09 -6.37 3.10
CA ALA A 82 -6.85 -5.31 4.07
C ALA A 82 -8.14 -4.83 4.74
N ARG A 83 -9.25 -4.65 3.98
CA ARG A 83 -10.56 -4.27 4.53
C ARG A 83 -11.13 -5.31 5.48
N LYS A 84 -10.88 -6.60 5.24
CA LYS A 84 -11.29 -7.69 6.14
C LYS A 84 -10.48 -7.67 7.44
N GLU A 85 -9.18 -7.37 7.35
CA GLU A 85 -8.28 -7.33 8.50
C GLU A 85 -8.37 -6.00 9.29
N SER A 86 -8.75 -4.89 8.66
CA SER A 86 -8.75 -3.54 9.24
C SER A 86 -10.00 -3.17 10.05
N SER A 87 -10.65 -4.12 10.73
CA SER A 87 -11.77 -3.83 11.63
C SER A 87 -11.36 -2.88 12.77
N PRO A 88 -12.19 -1.89 13.20
CA PRO A 88 -12.93 -0.87 12.46
C PRO A 88 -12.09 0.42 12.23
N PRO A 89 -12.55 1.35 11.36
CA PRO A 89 -11.77 2.50 10.93
C PRO A 89 -11.70 3.59 11.99
N SER A 90 -10.55 3.75 12.66
CA SER A 90 -10.23 4.96 13.43
C SER A 90 -10.18 6.16 12.48
N PRO A 91 -11.13 7.10 12.52
CA PRO A 91 -11.27 8.11 11.47
C PRO A 91 -10.40 9.32 11.81
N PHE A 92 -9.09 9.24 11.61
CA PHE A 92 -8.28 10.46 11.48
C PHE A 92 -7.21 10.26 10.40
N PRO A 93 -7.32 10.97 9.27
CA PRO A 93 -6.18 11.27 8.45
C PRO A 93 -5.48 12.47 9.10
N PHE A 94 -4.44 12.25 9.89
CA PHE A 94 -3.48 13.33 10.13
C PHE A 94 -2.71 13.48 8.83
N ILE A 95 -3.24 14.33 7.95
CA ILE A 95 -2.52 14.80 6.78
C ILE A 95 -1.31 15.56 7.32
N SER A 96 -0.16 14.90 7.40
CA SER A 96 1.13 15.61 7.36
C SER A 96 1.35 16.09 5.94
N SER A 97 0.64 17.17 5.59
CA SER A 97 1.13 18.10 4.58
C SER A 97 2.29 18.84 5.21
N GLU A 98 3.52 18.41 4.94
CA GLU A 98 4.66 19.33 5.06
C GLU A 98 5.71 19.04 3.98
N LYS A 99 5.47 19.63 2.81
CA LYS A 99 6.51 20.31 2.04
C LYS A 99 5.92 21.70 1.78
N PRO A 100 6.60 22.80 2.14
CA PRO A 100 7.83 23.19 1.44
C PRO A 100 8.83 24.06 2.25
N ASP A 101 10.13 23.73 2.26
CA ASP A 101 11.27 24.64 2.53
C ASP A 101 12.55 23.79 2.50
N GLU A 102 13.75 24.16 2.08
CA GLU A 102 14.39 25.39 1.64
C GLU A 102 15.76 24.86 1.13
N THR A 103 16.17 25.17 -0.10
CA THR A 103 17.58 24.96 -0.50
C THR A 103 18.10 26.28 -1.01
N SER A 104 18.77 26.99 -0.09
CA SER A 104 19.73 28.05 -0.37
C SER A 104 20.91 27.55 -1.21
#